data_AF-A0A8T0Y285-F1
#
_entry.id   AF-A0A8T0Y285-F1
#
_cell.length_a   1.000
_cell.length_b   1.000
_cell.length_c   1.000
_cell.angle_alpha   90.00
_cell.angle_beta   90.00
_cell.angle_gamma   90.00
#
_symmetry.space_group_name_H-M   'P 1'
#
loop_
_entity.id
_entity.type
_entity.pdbx_description
1 polymer ?
#
loop_
_entity_poly.entity_id
_entity_poly.type
_entity_poly.pdbx_seq_one_letter_code
_entity_poly.pdbx_strand_id
1 'polypeptide(L)'
;MKSEAEELRRLHAASTTDSVLTLSAKTKKERFDGQSWNSLKAIPFYDILREHKDVLPDKIPAELPQDKGIQHEIDLVPGTKYCVTR
;
A
#
# COMPACT_ATOMS: atom_id res chain seq x y z
N MET A 1 -15.84 -36.95 1.27
CA MET A 1 -14.41 -36.72 1.57
C MET A 1 -14.00 -35.45 0.82
N LYS A 2 -13.93 -34.30 1.51
CA LYS A 2 -13.44 -33.06 0.88
C LYS A 2 -11.91 -33.19 0.79
N SER A 3 -11.36 -33.00 -0.40
CA SER A 3 -9.93 -33.18 -0.63
C SER A 3 -9.14 -32.09 0.10
N GLU A 4 -8.06 -32.47 0.76
CA GLU A 4 -7.16 -31.58 1.51
C GLU A 4 -6.63 -30.42 0.64
N ALA A 5 -6.51 -30.64 -0.67
CA ALA A 5 -6.13 -29.63 -1.66
C ALA A 5 -7.19 -28.53 -1.88
N GLU A 6 -8.48 -28.82 -1.67
CA GLU A 6 -9.56 -27.83 -1.78
C GLU A 6 -9.61 -26.90 -0.56
N GLU A 7 -9.37 -27.47 0.64
CA GLU A 7 -9.23 -26.70 1.89
C GLU A 7 -7.99 -25.79 1.85
N LEU A 8 -6.85 -26.28 1.34
CA LEU A 8 -5.64 -25.45 1.16
C LEU A 8 -5.87 -24.29 0.18
N ARG A 9 -6.59 -24.52 -0.93
CA ARG A 9 -6.94 -23.44 -1.88
C ARG A 9 -7.84 -22.38 -1.25
N ARG A 10 -8.79 -22.78 -0.39
CA ARG A 10 -9.64 -21.84 0.36
C ARG A 10 -8.86 -21.04 1.40
N LEU A 11 -7.93 -21.68 2.11
CA LEU A 11 -7.06 -21.01 3.07
C LEU A 11 -6.09 -20.04 2.40
N HIS A 12 -5.53 -20.38 1.23
CA HIS A 12 -4.71 -19.46 0.45
C HIS A 12 -5.51 -18.27 -0.11
N ALA A 13 -6.74 -18.50 -0.57
CA ALA A 13 -7.63 -17.43 -1.03
C ALA A 13 -8.02 -16.47 0.11
N ALA A 14 -8.36 -17.00 1.29
CA ALA A 14 -8.74 -16.20 2.46
C ALA A 14 -7.53 -15.50 3.15
N SER A 15 -6.34 -16.11 3.12
CA SER A 15 -5.13 -15.57 3.76
C SER A 15 -4.49 -14.43 2.97
N THR A 16 -4.56 -14.47 1.64
CA THR A 16 -3.90 -13.49 0.76
C THR A 16 -4.64 -12.15 0.70
N THR A 17 -5.96 -12.13 0.91
CA THR A 17 -6.77 -10.91 0.70
C THR A 17 -7.19 -10.20 1.98
N ASP A 18 -7.27 -10.86 3.14
CA ASP A 18 -7.91 -10.24 4.31
C ASP A 18 -7.04 -10.04 5.54
N SER A 19 -5.87 -10.66 5.70
CA SER A 19 -5.08 -10.52 6.95
C SER A 19 -3.87 -9.58 6.82
N VAL A 20 -3.11 -9.70 5.73
CA VAL A 20 -1.99 -8.80 5.40
C VAL A 20 -2.51 -7.45 4.91
N LEU A 21 -3.58 -7.44 4.11
CA LEU A 21 -4.18 -6.21 3.60
C LEU A 21 -4.92 -5.42 4.69
N THR A 22 -5.52 -6.06 5.71
CA THR A 22 -6.19 -5.33 6.80
C THR A 22 -5.22 -4.72 7.83
N LEU A 23 -4.16 -5.43 8.22
CA LEU A 23 -3.08 -4.86 9.05
C LEU A 23 -2.33 -3.75 8.28
N SER A 24 -2.03 -4.00 7.01
CA SER A 24 -1.47 -2.99 6.09
C SER A 24 -2.39 -1.78 5.97
N ALA A 25 -3.70 -1.97 5.79
CA ALA A 25 -4.65 -0.87 5.65
C ALA A 25 -4.74 -0.01 6.92
N LYS A 26 -4.76 -0.62 8.11
CA LYS A 26 -4.78 0.12 9.38
C LYS A 26 -3.50 0.94 9.58
N THR A 27 -2.33 0.33 9.41
CA THR A 27 -1.04 1.04 9.52
C THR A 27 -0.85 2.09 8.43
N LYS A 28 -1.32 1.81 7.20
CA LYS A 28 -1.28 2.77 6.08
C LYS A 28 -2.15 3.99 6.37
N LYS A 29 -3.34 3.79 6.93
CA LYS A 29 -4.23 4.89 7.34
C LYS A 29 -3.61 5.75 8.44
N GLU A 30 -3.03 5.14 9.46
CA GLU A 30 -2.37 5.87 10.55
C GLU A 30 -1.20 6.75 10.04
N ARG A 31 -0.35 6.20 9.17
CA ARG A 31 0.75 6.96 8.55
C ARG A 31 0.24 8.10 7.68
N PHE A 32 -0.82 7.86 6.90
CA PHE A 32 -1.43 8.89 6.06
C PHE A 32 -2.06 10.00 6.89
N ASP A 33 -2.82 9.66 7.94
CA ASP A 33 -3.48 10.63 8.80
C ASP A 33 -2.44 11.48 9.56
N GLY A 34 -1.29 10.90 9.95
CA GLY A 34 -0.16 11.63 10.54
C GLY A 34 0.50 12.66 9.61
N GLN A 35 0.41 12.47 8.29
CA GLN A 35 0.90 13.40 7.27
C GLN A 35 -0.21 14.24 6.63
N SER A 36 -1.40 14.26 7.24
CA SER A 36 -2.55 14.97 6.70
C SER A 36 -2.38 16.50 6.72
N TRP A 37 -3.29 17.20 6.04
CA TRP A 37 -3.38 18.66 6.04
C TRP A 37 -3.40 19.29 7.42
N ASN A 38 -3.89 18.57 8.44
CA ASN A 38 -3.90 19.09 9.81
C ASN A 38 -2.49 19.25 10.37
N SER A 39 -1.56 18.36 10.02
CA SER A 39 -0.15 18.46 10.39
C SER A 39 0.55 19.61 9.67
N LEU A 40 0.09 19.94 8.45
CA LEU A 40 0.68 20.99 7.61
C LEU A 40 0.23 22.41 8.02
N LYS A 41 -0.86 22.55 8.80
CA LYS A 41 -1.38 23.87 9.24
C LYS A 41 -0.37 24.70 10.03
N ALA A 42 0.57 24.06 10.71
CA ALA A 42 1.62 24.74 11.47
C ALA A 42 2.80 25.21 10.59
N ILE A 43 2.82 24.85 9.31
CA ILE A 43 3.93 25.17 8.40
C ILE A 43 3.69 26.56 7.78
N PRO A 44 4.71 27.42 7.69
CA PRO A 44 4.61 28.77 7.10
C PRO A 44 4.12 28.81 5.64
N PHE A 45 4.12 27.67 4.94
CA PHE A 45 3.76 27.54 3.53
C PHE A 45 2.39 26.87 3.31
N TYR A 46 1.54 26.80 4.34
CA TYR A 46 0.26 26.11 4.25
C TYR A 46 -0.61 26.59 3.09
N ASP A 47 -0.64 27.90 2.81
CA ASP A 47 -1.43 28.47 1.72
C ASP A 47 -0.96 27.99 0.34
N ILE A 48 0.37 27.96 0.11
CA ILE A 48 0.96 27.44 -1.12
C ILE A 48 0.70 25.94 -1.26
N LEU A 49 0.84 25.17 -0.17
CA LEU A 49 0.55 23.75 -0.20
C LEU A 49 -0.92 23.52 -0.59
N ARG A 50 -1.84 24.34 -0.07
CA ARG A 50 -3.28 24.27 -0.37
C ARG A 50 -3.63 24.59 -1.82
N GLU A 51 -2.76 25.24 -2.58
CA GLU A 51 -2.90 25.42 -4.03
C GLU A 51 -2.62 24.10 -4.78
N HIS A 52 -1.79 23.21 -4.22
CA HIS A 52 -1.38 21.91 -4.79
C HIS A 52 -2.15 20.71 -4.21
N LYS A 53 -3.45 20.87 -3.94
CA LYS A 53 -4.30 19.80 -3.36
C LYS A 53 -4.49 18.58 -4.27
N ASP A 54 -4.34 18.76 -5.57
CA ASP A 54 -4.35 17.70 -6.57
C ASP A 54 -3.17 16.72 -6.39
N VAL A 55 -2.03 17.23 -5.94
CA VAL A 55 -0.83 16.45 -5.64
C VAL A 55 -0.85 15.87 -4.22
N LEU A 56 -1.51 16.57 -3.29
CA LEU A 56 -1.64 16.21 -1.87
C LEU A 56 -3.10 15.86 -1.52
N PRO A 57 -3.58 14.64 -1.84
CA PRO A 57 -4.98 14.29 -1.65
C PRO A 57 -5.38 14.25 -0.17
N ASP A 58 -6.64 14.60 0.12
CA ASP A 58 -7.23 14.57 1.49
C ASP A 58 -7.47 13.14 2.02
N LYS A 59 -7.52 12.15 1.13
CA LYS A 59 -7.86 10.75 1.44
C LYS A 59 -6.90 9.84 0.72
N ILE A 60 -6.64 8.67 1.29
CA ILE A 60 -5.89 7.61 0.61
C ILE A 60 -6.68 7.22 -0.65
N PRO A 61 -6.08 7.32 -1.86
CA PRO A 61 -6.74 6.86 -3.07
C PRO A 61 -6.93 5.34 -3.01
N ALA A 62 -8.13 4.89 -3.38
CA ALA A 62 -8.46 3.47 -3.48
C ALA A 62 -7.83 2.84 -4.73
N GLU A 63 -7.58 3.65 -5.75
CA GLU A 63 -7.05 3.23 -7.03
C GLU A 63 -5.52 3.32 -7.05
N LEU A 64 -4.89 2.42 -7.81
CA LEU A 64 -3.47 2.49 -8.09
C LEU A 64 -3.16 3.71 -8.96
N PRO A 65 -1.95 4.27 -8.88
CA PRO A 65 -1.52 5.31 -9.79
C PRO A 65 -1.73 4.86 -11.23
N GLN A 66 -2.15 5.78 -12.10
CA GLN A 66 -2.28 5.49 -13.52
C GLN A 66 -0.96 4.94 -14.06
N ASP A 67 -1.04 3.83 -14.81
CA ASP A 67 0.12 3.26 -15.48
C ASP A 67 0.64 4.26 -16.53
N LYS A 68 1.90 4.65 -16.37
CA LYS A 68 2.59 5.57 -17.28
C LYS A 68 3.39 4.84 -18.37
N GLY A 69 3.29 3.51 -18.43
CA GLY A 69 4.05 2.67 -19.37
C GLY A 69 5.51 2.50 -18.97
N ILE A 70 5.90 2.94 -17.76
CA ILE A 70 7.24 2.74 -17.20
C ILE A 70 7.12 1.62 -16.18
N GLN A 71 7.68 0.46 -16.51
CA GLN A 71 7.71 -0.70 -15.63
C GLN A 71 9.10 -0.86 -15.04
N HIS A 72 9.16 -1.11 -13.73
CA HIS A 72 10.40 -1.47 -13.07
C HIS A 72 10.61 -2.98 -13.18
N GLU A 73 11.64 -3.38 -13.92
CA GLU A 73 12.08 -4.78 -13.97
C GLU A 73 13.18 -5.00 -12.93
N ILE A 74 13.05 -6.08 -12.16
CA ILE A 74 14.06 -6.50 -11.20
C ILE A 74 14.70 -7.77 -11.76
N ASP A 75 15.90 -7.64 -12.29
CA ASP A 75 16.69 -8.77 -12.74
C ASP A 75 17.21 -9.56 -11.54
N LEU A 76 16.64 -10.75 -11.34
CA LEU A 76 17.13 -11.66 -10.32
C LEU A 76 18.17 -12.61 -10.94
N VAL A 77 19.37 -12.59 -10.38
CA VAL A 77 20.40 -13.57 -10.74
C VAL A 77 19.93 -14.96 -10.28
N PRO A 78 19.95 -16.00 -11.15
CA PRO A 78 19.61 -17.35 -10.75
C PRO A 78 20.40 -17.79 -9.51
N GLY A 79 19.72 -18.30 -8.49
CA GLY A 79 20.33 -18.65 -7.20
C GLY A 79 20.26 -17.56 -6.12
N THR A 80 19.77 -16.36 -6.45
CA THR A 80 19.52 -15.31 -5.46
C THR A 80 18.37 -15.72 -4.55
N LYS A 81 18.58 -15.63 -3.23
CA LYS A 81 17.53 -15.88 -2.24
C LYS A 81 16.89 -14.57 -1.82
N TYR A 82 15.56 -14.59 -1.71
CA TYR A 82 14.80 -13.50 -1.13
C TYR A 82 14.97 -13.52 0.41
N CYS A 83 15.66 -12.53 0.95
CA CYS A 83 15.86 -12.38 2.39
C CYS A 83 14.81 -11.40 2.94
N VAL A 84 13.90 -11.90 3.78
CA VAL A 84 12.97 -11.06 4.55
C VAL A 84 13.53 -10.88 5.95
N THR A 85 13.80 -9.64 6.35
CA THR A 85 13.98 -9.30 7.77
C THR A 85 12.60 -9.24 8.45
N ARG A 86 12.42 -10.04 9.50
CA ARG A 86 11.20 -10.10 10.31
C ARG A 86 11.26 -9.12 11.47
#